data_AF-A0A6D2I2Y0-F1
#
_entry.id   AF-A0A6D2I2Y0-F1
#
_cell.length_a   1.000
_cell.length_b   1.000
_cell.length_c   1.000
_cell.angle_alpha   90.00
_cell.angle_beta   90.00
_cell.angle_gamma   90.00
#
_symmetry.space_group_name_H-M   'P 1'
#
loop_
_entity.id
_entity.type
_entity.pdbx_description
1 polymer ?
#
loop_
_entity_poly.entity_id
_entity_poly.type
_entity_poly.pdbx_seq_one_letter_code
_entity_poly.pdbx_strand_id
1 'polypeptide(L)'
;MRIKLPEKDSAGIVTAFYLTSKGNVQDEVDFEFLGNREGKPITLQTNVFTKGQGNREQRFVLWFDPTEDFHAYGVLWNPYHIVFYVDNIPIRVFKNNTKGTNYPTKPMQVVSSLWNGEEWATDGGKAKINWAYAPFKAHFQGFSESGCHVDGLNACGSSTYWWNTGKYVGLSVSEQKAYENARAKYMNYDYCSDRTRFSVLPDECQWNQ
;
A
#
# COMPACT_ATOMS: atom_id res chain seq x y z
N MET A 1 -1.54 9.40 6.31
CA MET A 1 -2.04 10.41 5.35
C MET A 1 -3.56 10.31 5.29
N ARG A 2 -4.29 11.43 5.19
CA ARG A 2 -5.72 11.40 4.82
C ARG A 2 -5.88 11.84 3.37
N ILE A 3 -6.54 11.02 2.57
CA ILE A 3 -6.64 11.22 1.12
C ILE A 3 -8.11 11.22 0.73
N LYS A 4 -8.48 12.16 -0.15
CA LYS A 4 -9.73 12.15 -0.90
C LYS A 4 -9.40 12.16 -2.39
N LEU A 5 -9.95 11.20 -3.13
CA LEU A 5 -9.56 10.93 -4.52
C LEU A 5 -10.32 11.81 -5.52
N PRO A 6 -9.86 11.89 -6.79
CA PRO A 6 -10.56 12.62 -7.83
C PRO A 6 -12.03 12.21 -7.96
N GLU A 7 -12.90 13.21 -7.92
CA GLU A 7 -14.33 13.05 -8.22
C GLU A 7 -14.54 12.71 -9.71
N LYS A 8 -15.63 11.97 -10.01
CA LYS A 8 -16.08 11.61 -11.39
C LYS A 8 -15.16 10.61 -12.11
N ASP A 9 -15.21 10.60 -13.45
CA ASP A 9 -14.40 9.72 -14.29
C ASP A 9 -12.92 10.05 -14.12
N SER A 10 -12.20 9.12 -13.49
CA SER A 10 -10.76 9.15 -13.24
C SER A 10 -10.05 7.97 -13.91
N ALA A 11 -10.67 7.32 -14.90
CA ALA A 11 -10.07 6.19 -15.59
C ALA A 11 -8.69 6.56 -16.15
N GLY A 12 -7.69 5.71 -15.89
CA GLY A 12 -6.30 5.89 -16.28
C GLY A 12 -5.48 6.80 -15.36
N ILE A 13 -6.10 7.47 -14.39
CA ILE A 13 -5.38 8.28 -13.40
C ILE A 13 -4.95 7.40 -12.21
N VAL A 14 -3.70 7.58 -11.79
CA VAL A 14 -3.16 6.95 -10.57
C VAL A 14 -2.87 8.03 -9.54
N THR A 15 -3.48 7.92 -8.36
CA THR A 15 -3.06 8.66 -7.16
C THR A 15 -2.17 7.75 -6.32
N ALA A 16 -1.00 8.19 -5.92
CA ALA A 16 -0.06 7.36 -5.14
C ALA A 16 0.29 8.01 -3.80
N PHE A 17 0.48 7.17 -2.79
CA PHE A 17 1.07 7.49 -1.50
C PHE A 17 1.99 6.34 -1.11
N TYR A 18 3.29 6.60 -1.04
CA TYR A 18 4.27 5.53 -0.93
C TYR A 18 5.53 5.96 -0.17
N LEU A 19 6.27 4.98 0.31
CA LEU A 19 7.59 5.15 0.90
C LEU A 19 8.61 4.57 -0.07
N THR A 20 9.66 5.30 -0.42
CA THR A 20 10.71 4.79 -1.33
C THR A 20 12.10 5.19 -0.87
N SER A 21 13.07 4.29 -1.02
CA SER A 21 14.48 4.54 -0.73
C SER A 21 15.23 5.05 -1.96
N LYS A 22 16.34 5.76 -1.74
CA LYS A 22 17.16 6.28 -2.84
C LYS A 22 18.00 5.19 -3.50
N GLY A 23 18.27 5.37 -4.80
CA GLY A 23 19.19 4.56 -5.60
C GLY A 23 18.49 3.54 -6.50
N ASN A 24 19.26 2.88 -7.38
CA ASN A 24 18.74 2.04 -8.47
C ASN A 24 18.16 0.68 -8.02
N VAL A 25 18.24 0.38 -6.72
CA VAL A 25 17.83 -0.89 -6.13
C VAL A 25 17.00 -0.56 -4.90
N GLN A 26 15.84 0.07 -5.14
CA GLN A 26 15.02 0.63 -4.07
C GLN A 26 14.26 -0.43 -3.27
N ASP A 27 14.18 -0.24 -1.97
CA ASP A 27 13.05 -0.69 -1.17
C ASP A 27 11.91 0.33 -1.31
N GLU A 28 10.66 -0.14 -1.40
CA GLU A 28 9.47 0.70 -1.61
C GLU A 28 8.20 0.02 -1.07
N VAL A 29 7.24 0.82 -0.61
CA VAL A 29 5.98 0.39 0.02
C VAL A 29 4.85 1.29 -0.47
N ASP A 30 3.89 0.71 -1.20
CA ASP A 30 2.99 1.49 -2.05
C ASP A 30 1.52 1.40 -1.63
N PHE A 31 0.84 2.55 -1.64
CA PHE A 31 -0.58 2.65 -1.95
C PHE A 31 -0.74 3.33 -3.31
N GLU A 32 -1.46 2.68 -4.21
CA GLU A 32 -1.82 3.22 -5.52
C GLU A 32 -3.34 3.11 -5.71
N PHE A 33 -4.01 4.25 -5.90
CA PHE A 33 -5.43 4.30 -6.19
C PHE A 33 -5.62 4.39 -7.69
N LEU A 34 -6.17 3.34 -8.26
CA LEU A 34 -6.40 3.19 -9.69
C LEU A 34 -7.81 3.72 -10.00
N GLY A 35 -7.86 4.89 -10.63
CA GLY A 35 -9.11 5.56 -10.98
C GLY A 35 -9.98 4.72 -11.91
N ASN A 36 -11.25 5.10 -12.04
CA ASN A 36 -12.22 4.36 -12.83
C ASN A 36 -13.23 5.28 -13.52
N ARG A 37 -14.05 4.71 -14.41
CA ARG A 37 -15.19 5.43 -14.99
C ARG A 37 -16.14 5.87 -13.89
N GLU A 38 -16.86 6.97 -14.14
CA GLU A 38 -17.87 7.48 -13.22
C GLU A 38 -18.86 6.38 -12.81
N GLY A 39 -19.17 6.31 -11.51
CA GLY A 39 -20.05 5.29 -10.93
C GLY A 39 -19.43 3.89 -10.78
N LYS A 40 -18.17 3.67 -11.19
CA LYS A 40 -17.45 2.42 -10.95
C LYS A 40 -16.47 2.56 -9.77
N PRO A 41 -16.23 1.46 -9.02
CA PRO A 41 -15.35 1.51 -7.85
C PRO A 41 -13.90 1.79 -8.24
N ILE A 42 -13.24 2.66 -7.47
CA ILE A 42 -11.79 2.83 -7.49
C ILE A 42 -11.15 1.60 -6.86
N THR A 43 -10.07 1.11 -7.47
CA THR A 43 -9.27 0.00 -6.93
C THR A 43 -8.11 0.55 -6.11
N LEU A 44 -7.96 0.08 -4.88
CA LEU A 44 -6.74 0.30 -4.09
C LEU A 44 -5.76 -0.85 -4.35
N GLN A 45 -4.59 -0.54 -4.88
CA GLN A 45 -3.46 -1.44 -5.03
C GLN A 45 -2.42 -1.17 -3.94
N THR A 46 -1.84 -2.23 -3.39
CA THR A 46 -0.64 -2.16 -2.55
C THR A 46 0.48 -2.96 -3.17
N ASN A 47 1.72 -2.52 -3.00
CA ASN A 47 2.91 -3.24 -3.45
C ASN A 47 4.05 -3.10 -2.44
N VAL A 48 5.02 -4.01 -2.52
CA VAL A 48 6.23 -3.98 -1.68
C VAL A 48 7.41 -4.34 -2.56
N PHE A 49 8.36 -3.43 -2.70
CA PHE A 49 9.65 -3.66 -3.32
C PHE A 49 10.72 -3.87 -2.26
N THR A 50 11.56 -4.87 -2.51
CA THR A 50 12.74 -5.14 -1.70
C THR A 50 13.92 -5.35 -2.63
N LYS A 51 15.01 -4.61 -2.43
CA LYS A 51 16.18 -4.67 -3.31
C LYS A 51 15.80 -4.55 -4.80
N GLY A 52 14.92 -3.60 -5.13
CA GLY A 52 14.44 -3.34 -6.49
C GLY A 52 13.47 -4.37 -7.06
N GLN A 53 13.16 -5.43 -6.31
CA GLN A 53 12.23 -6.48 -6.74
C GLN A 53 10.86 -6.22 -6.13
N GLY A 54 9.87 -5.87 -6.96
CA GLY A 54 8.46 -5.74 -6.60
C GLY A 54 7.67 -6.99 -7.00
N ASN A 55 6.62 -6.79 -7.80
CA ASN A 55 5.70 -7.84 -8.27
C ASN A 55 4.88 -8.48 -7.14
N ARG A 56 4.51 -7.70 -6.13
CA ARG A 56 3.78 -8.15 -4.94
C ARG A 56 2.44 -7.42 -4.82
N GLU A 57 1.75 -7.22 -5.93
CA GLU A 57 0.52 -6.45 -5.97
C GLU A 57 -0.61 -7.20 -5.23
N GLN A 58 -1.32 -6.48 -4.37
CA GLN A 58 -2.62 -6.90 -3.86
C GLN A 58 -3.61 -5.77 -4.15
N ARG A 59 -4.82 -6.11 -4.59
CA ARG A 59 -5.86 -5.14 -4.96
C ARG A 59 -7.13 -5.33 -4.16
N PHE A 60 -7.77 -4.22 -3.85
CA PHE A 60 -8.96 -4.15 -3.01
C PHE A 60 -9.99 -3.18 -3.60
N VAL A 61 -11.28 -3.50 -3.43
CA VAL A 61 -12.37 -2.53 -3.54
C VAL A 61 -12.68 -2.01 -2.14
N LEU A 62 -12.77 -0.68 -1.96
CA LEU A 62 -13.00 -0.10 -0.63
C LEU A 62 -14.46 -0.26 -0.17
N TRP A 63 -14.68 -0.30 1.14
CA TRP A 63 -16.02 -0.41 1.76
C TRP A 63 -16.75 0.94 1.89
N PHE A 64 -16.24 1.97 1.23
CA PHE A 64 -16.75 3.32 1.14
C PHE A 64 -16.37 3.91 -0.22
N ASP A 65 -16.99 5.04 -0.58
CA ASP A 65 -16.57 5.82 -1.74
C ASP A 65 -15.40 6.75 -1.35
N PRO A 66 -14.17 6.50 -1.85
CA PRO A 66 -13.00 7.30 -1.48
C PRO A 66 -12.96 8.70 -2.13
N THR A 67 -13.96 9.04 -2.96
CA THR A 67 -14.09 10.36 -3.60
C THR A 67 -14.94 11.33 -2.78
N GLU A 68 -15.80 10.82 -1.90
CA GLU A 68 -16.79 11.61 -1.15
C GLU A 68 -16.19 12.28 0.10
N ASP A 69 -15.32 11.58 0.84
CA ASP A 69 -14.68 12.12 2.05
C ASP A 69 -13.23 11.66 2.22
N PHE A 70 -12.52 12.28 3.15
CA PHE A 70 -11.14 11.95 3.51
C PHE A 70 -11.05 10.73 4.41
N HIS A 71 -10.41 9.68 3.90
CA HIS A 71 -10.08 8.46 4.63
C HIS A 71 -8.60 8.40 4.98
N ALA A 72 -8.27 7.73 6.09
CA ALA A 72 -6.92 7.58 6.58
C ALA A 72 -6.22 6.36 5.97
N TYR A 73 -5.07 6.59 5.34
CA TYR A 73 -4.19 5.55 4.81
C TYR A 73 -2.86 5.61 5.56
N GLY A 74 -2.47 4.49 6.15
CA GLY A 74 -1.34 4.41 7.08
C GLY A 74 -0.47 3.20 6.82
N VAL A 75 0.82 3.36 7.11
CA VAL A 75 1.82 2.28 7.09
C VAL A 75 2.46 2.21 8.48
N LEU A 76 2.41 1.04 9.10
CA LEU A 76 3.33 0.68 10.19
C LEU A 76 4.47 -0.11 9.57
N TRP A 77 5.70 0.38 9.68
CA TRP A 77 6.90 -0.32 9.24
C TRP A 77 7.89 -0.39 10.40
N ASN A 78 8.13 -1.61 10.89
CA ASN A 78 9.06 -1.87 11.98
C ASN A 78 9.93 -3.11 11.65
N PRO A 79 10.85 -3.55 12.53
CA PRO A 79 11.69 -4.73 12.28
C PRO A 79 10.93 -6.06 12.10
N TYR A 80 9.65 -6.13 12.45
CA TYR A 80 8.85 -7.36 12.46
C TYR A 80 7.97 -7.50 11.22
N HIS A 81 7.31 -6.41 10.81
CA HIS A 81 6.36 -6.41 9.70
C HIS A 81 6.05 -5.02 9.15
N ILE A 82 5.51 -5.01 7.93
CA ILE A 82 4.81 -3.87 7.34
C ILE A 82 3.32 -4.16 7.45
N VAL A 83 2.55 -3.21 7.96
CA VAL A 83 1.09 -3.28 7.97
C VAL A 83 0.51 -2.06 7.25
N PHE A 84 -0.35 -2.33 6.28
CA PHE A 84 -1.11 -1.32 5.55
C PHE A 84 -2.48 -1.18 6.20
N TYR A 85 -2.85 0.06 6.52
CA TYR A 85 -4.12 0.39 7.16
C TYR A 85 -4.98 1.30 6.27
N VAL A 86 -6.28 1.05 6.30
CA VAL A 86 -7.34 1.97 5.84
C VAL A 86 -8.26 2.22 7.03
N ASP A 87 -8.35 3.47 7.51
CA ASP A 87 -9.13 3.87 8.69
C ASP A 87 -8.87 2.99 9.94
N ASN A 88 -7.60 2.70 10.22
CA ASN A 88 -7.13 1.80 11.28
C ASN A 88 -7.52 0.32 11.10
N ILE A 89 -8.10 -0.07 9.96
CA ILE A 89 -8.34 -1.47 9.61
C ILE A 89 -7.12 -1.98 8.83
N PRO A 90 -6.38 -2.97 9.34
CA PRO A 90 -5.29 -3.60 8.58
C PRO A 90 -5.87 -4.32 7.35
N ILE A 91 -5.29 -4.08 6.17
CA ILE A 91 -5.71 -4.74 4.92
C ILE A 91 -4.63 -5.67 4.34
N ARG A 92 -3.37 -5.45 4.72
CA ARG A 92 -2.21 -6.23 4.28
C ARG A 92 -1.15 -6.27 5.38
N VAL A 93 -0.57 -7.44 5.60
CA VAL A 93 0.61 -7.64 6.43
C VAL A 93 1.72 -8.25 5.58
N PHE A 94 2.92 -7.67 5.61
CA PHE A 94 4.11 -8.22 5.00
C PHE A 94 5.17 -8.45 6.09
N LYS A 95 5.35 -9.71 6.50
CA LYS A 95 6.22 -10.09 7.62
C LYS A 95 7.69 -10.10 7.20
N ASN A 96 8.55 -9.67 8.12
CA ASN A 96 9.99 -9.88 8.02
C ASN A 96 10.34 -11.32 8.45
N ASN A 97 10.34 -12.25 7.50
CA ASN A 97 10.75 -13.62 7.76
C ASN A 97 12.26 -13.74 7.54
N THR A 98 13.03 -13.61 8.63
CA THR A 98 14.50 -13.62 8.65
C THR A 98 15.17 -14.88 8.07
N LYS A 99 14.38 -15.90 7.70
CA LYS A 99 14.82 -17.18 7.13
C LYS A 99 14.71 -17.31 5.60
N GLY A 100 14.23 -16.30 4.86
CA GLY A 100 14.18 -16.41 3.39
C GLY A 100 13.59 -15.24 2.62
N THR A 101 12.89 -14.31 3.28
CA THR A 101 12.22 -13.20 2.60
C THR A 101 13.07 -11.93 2.70
N ASN A 102 13.35 -11.30 1.55
CA ASN A 102 13.89 -9.94 1.56
C ASN A 102 12.86 -8.99 2.17
N TYR A 103 13.32 -8.05 2.99
CA TYR A 103 12.47 -7.08 3.69
C TYR A 103 13.03 -5.66 3.49
N PRO A 104 12.20 -4.60 3.43
CA PRO A 104 12.68 -3.23 3.38
C PRO A 104 13.58 -2.89 4.58
N THR A 105 14.80 -2.44 4.29
CA THR A 105 15.84 -2.12 5.29
C THR A 105 16.49 -0.76 5.08
N LYS A 106 16.33 -0.17 3.89
CA LYS A 106 16.90 1.14 3.57
C LYS A 106 16.01 2.26 4.09
N PRO A 107 16.58 3.38 4.55
CA PRO A 107 15.80 4.58 4.86
C PRO A 107 14.97 5.03 3.65
N MET A 108 13.71 5.38 3.90
CA MET A 108 12.76 5.78 2.86
C MET A 108 12.23 7.18 3.11
N GLN A 109 11.92 7.89 2.02
CA GLN A 109 11.17 9.14 2.05
C GLN A 109 9.69 8.85 1.73
N VAL A 110 8.80 9.63 2.33
CA VAL A 110 7.37 9.61 1.99
C VAL A 110 7.14 10.45 0.75
N VAL A 111 6.44 9.89 -0.24
CA VAL A 111 6.10 10.55 -1.50
C VAL A 111 4.61 10.42 -1.77
N SER A 112 4.04 11.43 -2.42
CA SER A 112 2.70 11.33 -2.98
C SER A 112 2.65 12.02 -4.34
N SER A 113 1.88 11.46 -5.27
CA SER A 113 1.82 11.91 -6.65
C SER A 113 0.44 11.64 -7.28
N LEU A 114 0.15 12.33 -8.37
CA LEU A 114 -1.02 12.14 -9.23
C LEU A 114 -0.52 12.14 -10.68
N TRP A 115 -0.77 11.07 -11.43
CA TRP A 115 -0.16 10.91 -12.76
C TRP A 115 -0.99 10.04 -13.72
N ASN A 116 -0.63 10.07 -15.00
CA ASN A 116 -1.24 9.27 -16.06
C ASN A 116 -0.65 7.85 -16.07
N GLY A 117 -1.43 6.86 -15.63
CA GLY A 117 -1.12 5.43 -15.69
C GLY A 117 -2.00 4.65 -16.67
N GLU A 118 -2.54 5.29 -17.71
CA GLU A 118 -3.58 4.72 -18.59
C GLU A 118 -3.17 3.47 -19.38
N GLU A 119 -1.88 3.12 -19.39
CA GLU A 119 -1.40 1.87 -19.97
C GLU A 119 -1.75 0.64 -19.14
N TRP A 120 -2.13 0.80 -17.86
CA TRP A 120 -2.44 -0.36 -17.01
C TRP A 120 -3.48 -0.10 -15.91
N ALA A 121 -3.67 1.15 -15.47
CA ALA A 121 -4.39 1.48 -14.24
C ALA A 121 -5.85 0.99 -14.22
N THR A 122 -6.60 1.24 -15.28
CA THR A 122 -8.04 0.91 -15.33
C THR A 122 -8.31 -0.18 -16.35
N ASP A 123 -8.98 -1.26 -15.92
CA ASP A 123 -9.31 -2.43 -16.73
C ASP A 123 -8.08 -3.03 -17.46
N GLY A 124 -6.91 -2.98 -16.82
CA GLY A 124 -5.64 -3.42 -17.41
C GLY A 124 -5.19 -2.59 -18.61
N GLY A 125 -5.50 -1.28 -18.59
CA GLY A 125 -5.13 -0.32 -19.63
C GLY A 125 -6.14 -0.15 -20.76
N LYS A 126 -7.28 -0.86 -20.70
CA LYS A 126 -8.34 -0.77 -21.73
C LYS A 126 -9.13 0.53 -21.63
N ALA A 127 -9.30 1.07 -20.43
CA ALA A 127 -9.99 2.33 -20.22
C ALA A 127 -8.96 3.48 -20.15
N LYS A 128 -8.93 4.29 -21.21
CA LYS A 128 -8.03 5.45 -21.34
C LYS A 128 -8.59 6.71 -20.68
N ILE A 129 -7.71 7.66 -20.36
CA ILE A 129 -8.09 8.93 -19.76
C ILE A 129 -8.99 9.69 -20.73
N ASN A 130 -10.09 10.22 -20.20
CA ASN A 130 -10.87 11.22 -20.90
C ASN A 130 -10.50 12.61 -20.38
N TRP A 131 -9.64 13.31 -21.11
CA TRP A 131 -9.14 14.63 -20.72
C TRP A 131 -10.21 15.72 -20.66
N ALA A 132 -11.43 15.48 -21.17
CA ALA A 132 -12.55 16.39 -20.99
C ALA A 132 -12.98 16.53 -19.51
N TYR A 133 -12.63 15.55 -18.66
CA TYR A 133 -12.86 15.60 -17.20
C TYR A 133 -11.73 16.28 -16.41
N ALA A 134 -10.68 16.75 -17.09
CA ALA A 134 -9.62 17.50 -16.43
C ALA A 134 -10.14 18.87 -15.91
N PRO A 135 -9.56 19.41 -14.82
CA PRO A 135 -8.46 18.85 -14.03
C PRO A 135 -8.90 17.76 -13.03
N PHE A 136 -8.13 16.68 -12.96
CA PHE A 136 -8.26 15.65 -11.92
C PHE A 136 -7.61 16.15 -10.61
N LYS A 137 -8.31 16.02 -9.48
CA LYS A 137 -7.85 16.57 -8.19
C LYS A 137 -7.85 15.52 -7.10
N ALA A 138 -6.67 15.16 -6.62
CA ALA A 138 -6.52 14.44 -5.36
C ALA A 138 -6.24 15.45 -4.23
N HIS A 139 -6.86 15.23 -3.07
CA HIS A 139 -6.70 16.09 -1.91
C HIS A 139 -6.00 15.33 -0.78
N PHE A 140 -5.03 15.97 -0.15
CA PHE A 140 -4.19 15.39 0.91
C PHE A 140 -4.24 16.27 2.16
N GLN A 141 -4.40 15.65 3.32
CA GLN A 141 -4.30 16.32 4.62
C GLN A 141 -3.81 15.37 5.70
N GLY A 142 -3.56 15.90 6.91
CA GLY A 142 -3.13 15.08 8.04
C GLY A 142 -1.77 14.42 7.78
N PHE A 143 -0.78 15.24 7.42
CA PHE A 143 0.64 14.89 7.18
C PHE A 143 1.39 14.47 8.46
N SER A 144 0.72 13.71 9.34
CA SER A 144 1.31 13.22 10.59
C SER A 144 2.30 12.11 10.29
N GLU A 145 3.51 12.23 10.84
CA GLU A 145 4.52 11.18 10.83
C GLU A 145 5.00 10.87 12.25
N SER A 146 5.35 9.61 12.47
CA SER A 146 6.05 9.14 13.66
C SER A 146 7.07 8.14 13.17
N GLY A 147 8.28 8.63 12.90
CA GLY A 147 9.35 7.86 12.28
C GLY A 147 10.68 8.03 13.00
N CYS A 148 11.61 7.11 12.74
CA CYS A 148 12.99 7.27 13.14
C CYS A 148 13.78 7.93 11.99
N HIS A 149 14.39 9.08 12.25
CA HIS A 149 15.09 9.85 11.23
C HIS A 149 16.54 9.37 11.05
N VAL A 150 17.10 9.59 9.84
CA VAL A 150 18.37 9.00 9.36
C VAL A 150 19.58 9.33 10.26
N ASP A 151 19.53 10.46 10.98
CA ASP A 151 20.57 10.86 11.94
C ASP A 151 20.67 9.92 13.17
N GLY A 152 19.75 8.94 13.29
CA GLY A 152 19.69 7.95 14.37
C GLY A 152 19.54 6.50 13.91
N LEU A 153 20.04 6.11 12.72
CA LEU A 153 19.84 4.77 12.15
C LEU A 153 20.15 3.61 13.11
N ASN A 154 21.24 3.72 13.88
CA ASN A 154 21.63 2.70 14.86
C ASN A 154 20.61 2.54 16.01
N ALA A 155 19.76 3.55 16.25
CA ALA A 155 18.74 3.55 17.28
C ALA A 155 17.34 3.17 16.77
N CYS A 156 17.09 3.10 15.46
CA CYS A 156 15.73 2.84 14.93
C CYS A 156 15.17 1.46 15.29
N GLY A 157 16.04 0.48 15.56
CA GLY A 157 15.68 -0.84 16.09
C GLY A 157 15.51 -0.89 17.62
N SER A 158 15.71 0.23 18.33
CA SER A 158 15.62 0.32 19.79
C SER A 158 14.20 0.14 20.30
N SER A 159 14.04 -0.47 21.47
CA SER A 159 12.76 -0.60 22.19
C SER A 159 12.20 0.73 22.71
N THR A 160 12.95 1.83 22.62
CA THR A 160 12.48 3.17 22.98
C THR A 160 11.37 3.70 22.07
N TYR A 161 11.26 3.18 20.85
CA TYR A 161 10.19 3.53 19.93
C TYR A 161 8.94 2.69 20.20
N TRP A 162 7.78 3.33 20.27
CA TRP A 162 6.53 2.65 20.65
C TRP A 162 6.20 1.49 19.70
N TRP A 163 6.52 1.61 18.42
CA TRP A 163 6.28 0.59 17.39
C TRP A 163 7.19 -0.63 17.49
N ASN A 164 8.22 -0.60 18.33
CA ASN A 164 9.10 -1.74 18.62
C ASN A 164 8.73 -2.46 19.92
N THR A 165 7.67 -2.02 20.62
CA THR A 165 7.20 -2.69 21.84
C THR A 165 6.42 -3.97 21.50
N GLY A 166 6.30 -4.88 22.47
CA GLY A 166 5.64 -6.19 22.28
C GLY A 166 4.23 -6.13 21.68
N LYS A 167 3.51 -5.02 21.88
CA LYS A 167 2.17 -4.78 21.29
C LYS A 167 2.17 -4.72 19.76
N TYR A 168 3.28 -4.32 19.15
CA TYR A 168 3.40 -4.05 17.71
C TYR A 168 4.29 -5.08 16.98
N VAL A 169 4.61 -6.20 17.62
CA VAL A 169 5.32 -7.33 16.99
C VAL A 169 4.37 -8.10 16.05
N GLY A 170 3.06 -7.98 16.27
CA GLY A 170 2.01 -8.61 15.48
C GLY A 170 0.69 -7.87 15.64
N LEU A 171 -0.31 -8.25 14.86
CA LEU A 171 -1.68 -7.73 15.02
C LEU A 171 -2.27 -8.26 16.34
N SER A 172 -3.04 -7.42 17.04
CA SER A 172 -3.91 -7.89 18.12
C SER A 172 -4.98 -8.85 17.59
N VAL A 173 -5.61 -9.62 18.48
CA VAL A 173 -6.70 -10.55 18.08
C VAL A 173 -7.84 -9.82 17.35
N SER A 174 -8.19 -8.61 17.79
CA SER A 174 -9.21 -7.79 17.13
C SER A 174 -8.77 -7.30 15.75
N GLU A 175 -7.52 -6.86 15.62
CA GLU A 175 -6.96 -6.42 14.34
C GLU A 175 -6.84 -7.58 13.36
N GLN A 176 -6.43 -8.76 13.83
CA GLN A 176 -6.35 -9.98 13.02
C GLN A 176 -7.72 -10.36 12.44
N LYS A 177 -8.78 -10.31 13.26
CA LYS A 177 -10.15 -10.57 12.78
C LYS A 177 -10.61 -9.50 11.77
N ALA A 178 -10.27 -8.23 12.00
CA ALA A 178 -10.59 -7.15 11.06
C ALA A 178 -9.85 -7.32 9.72
N TYR A 179 -8.57 -7.69 9.78
CA TYR A 179 -7.72 -8.03 8.64
C TYR A 179 -8.29 -9.16 7.80
N GLU A 180 -8.64 -10.29 8.42
CA GLU A 180 -9.23 -11.44 7.74
C GLU A 180 -10.56 -11.07 7.07
N ASN A 181 -11.42 -10.34 7.78
CA ASN A 181 -12.69 -9.86 7.22
C ASN A 181 -12.50 -8.91 6.04
N ALA A 182 -11.54 -7.99 6.13
CA ALA A 182 -11.25 -7.04 5.08
C ALA A 182 -10.78 -7.78 3.82
N ARG A 183 -9.83 -8.71 3.97
CA ARG A 183 -9.33 -9.53 2.85
C ARG A 183 -10.42 -10.39 2.23
N ALA A 184 -11.19 -11.11 3.05
CA ALA A 184 -12.22 -12.03 2.56
C ALA A 184 -13.33 -11.33 1.77
N LYS A 185 -13.66 -10.08 2.13
CA LYS A 185 -14.77 -9.34 1.49
C LYS A 185 -14.33 -8.45 0.34
N TYR A 186 -13.13 -7.87 0.43
CA TYR A 186 -12.77 -6.71 -0.38
C TYR A 186 -11.55 -6.93 -1.29
N MET A 187 -10.73 -7.95 -1.03
CA MET A 187 -9.58 -8.24 -1.88
C MET A 187 -10.02 -8.92 -3.18
N ASN A 188 -9.62 -8.36 -4.32
CA ASN A 188 -9.98 -8.88 -5.65
C ASN A 188 -8.77 -9.36 -6.47
N TYR A 189 -7.54 -9.12 -6.01
CA TYR A 189 -6.33 -9.71 -6.56
C TYR A 189 -5.30 -9.92 -5.46
N ASP A 190 -4.64 -11.08 -5.48
CA ASP A 190 -3.51 -11.40 -4.62
C ASP A 190 -2.42 -12.10 -5.43
N TYR A 191 -1.24 -11.49 -5.52
CA TYR A 191 -0.10 -12.08 -6.22
C TYR A 191 0.26 -13.48 -5.72
N CYS A 192 0.06 -13.77 -4.43
CA CYS A 192 0.36 -15.08 -3.86
C CYS A 192 -0.63 -16.18 -4.29
N SER A 193 -1.76 -15.81 -4.92
CA SER A 193 -2.72 -16.75 -5.50
C SER A 193 -2.63 -16.82 -7.04
N ASP A 194 -1.82 -15.95 -7.66
CA ASP A 194 -1.70 -15.85 -9.11
C ASP A 194 -0.69 -16.86 -9.68
N ARG A 195 -1.19 -18.08 -9.94
CA ARG A 195 -0.40 -19.16 -10.56
C ARG A 195 -0.11 -18.93 -12.05
N THR A 196 -0.81 -17.99 -12.69
CA THR A 196 -0.54 -17.65 -14.09
C THR A 196 0.71 -16.81 -14.22
N ARG A 197 0.92 -15.90 -13.26
CA ARG A 197 2.12 -15.07 -13.17
C ARG A 197 3.28 -15.78 -12.48
N PHE A 198 3.01 -16.57 -11.45
CA PHE A 198 4.02 -17.25 -10.64
C PHE A 198 3.89 -18.77 -10.71
N SER A 199 4.70 -19.39 -11.57
CA SER A 199 4.86 -20.84 -11.62
C SER A 199 5.46 -21.39 -10.31
N VAL A 200 6.37 -20.63 -9.69
CA VAL A 200 6.86 -20.82 -8.33
C VAL A 200 6.48 -19.58 -7.52
N LEU A 201 5.75 -19.78 -6.41
CA LEU A 201 5.34 -18.66 -5.56
C LEU A 201 6.54 -18.07 -4.82
N PRO A 202 6.56 -16.74 -4.61
CA PRO A 202 7.51 -16.12 -3.70
C PRO A 202 7.45 -16.74 -2.30
N ASP A 203 8.62 -16.99 -1.68
CA ASP A 203 8.73 -17.71 -0.41
C ASP A 203 7.91 -17.07 0.72
N GLU A 204 7.76 -15.74 0.70
CA GLU A 204 7.00 -15.03 1.72
C GLU A 204 5.50 -15.35 1.73
N CYS A 205 4.96 -15.87 0.62
CA CYS A 205 3.54 -16.21 0.50
C CYS A 205 3.11 -17.29 1.50
N GLN A 206 4.04 -18.11 1.99
CA GLN A 206 3.75 -19.13 3.01
C GLN A 206 3.48 -18.52 4.39
N TRP A 207 3.89 -17.27 4.61
CA TRP A 207 3.87 -16.61 5.92
C TRP A 207 2.97 -15.37 5.95
N ASN A 208 2.72 -14.77 4.78
CA ASN A 208 1.98 -13.51 4.61
C ASN A 208 0.53 -13.70 4.14
N GLN A 209 0.10 -14.93 3.87
CA GLN A 209 -1.31 -15.27 3.62
C GLN A 209 -2.12 -15.35 4.91
#